data_AF-A0A550D390-F1
#
_entry.id   AF-A0A550D390-F1
#
_cell.length_a   1.000
_cell.length_b   1.000
_cell.length_c   1.000
_cell.angle_alpha   90.00
_cell.angle_beta   90.00
_cell.angle_gamma   90.00
#
_symmetry.space_group_name_H-M   'P 1'
#
loop_
_entity.id
_entity.type
_entity.pdbx_description
1 polymer ?
#
loop_
_entity_poly.entity_id
_entity_poly.type
_entity_poly.pdbx_seq_one_letter_code
_entity_poly.pdbx_strand_id
1 'polypeptide(L)'
;MSESQTRSLILEWLKEADDLLSKGDITQASEKYYKAAEESIKLLVKILDIKEIMEKVRRRKTWESSILFKAARLIARKTNKYEVIRIWRAAWYLHILGFHEMKIKKERVKELSLLVHEIEKLLQFY
;
A
#
# COMPACT_ATOMS: atom_id res chain seq x y z
N MET A 1 9.11 14.32 -5.60
CA MET A 1 7.66 14.45 -5.86
C MET A 1 7.04 15.20 -4.70
N SER A 2 6.15 16.16 -4.99
CA SER A 2 5.29 16.77 -3.97
C SER A 2 4.24 15.78 -3.48
N GLU A 3 3.60 16.06 -2.35
CA GLU A 3 2.52 15.20 -1.81
C GLU A 3 1.38 15.00 -2.81
N SER A 4 1.00 16.07 -3.54
CA SER A 4 -0.02 16.00 -4.59
C SER A 4 0.39 15.09 -5.76
N GLN A 5 1.65 15.14 -6.18
CA GLN A 5 2.16 14.26 -7.24
C GLN A 5 2.17 12.80 -6.79
N THR A 6 2.59 12.54 -5.54
CA THR A 6 2.58 11.19 -4.98
C THR A 6 1.16 10.63 -4.90
N ARG A 7 0.16 11.45 -4.53
CA ARG A 7 -1.25 11.01 -4.53
C ARG A 7 -1.74 10.65 -5.92
N SER A 8 -1.48 11.50 -6.93
CA SER A 8 -1.86 11.19 -8.31
C SER A 8 -1.28 9.86 -8.75
N LEU A 9 0.01 9.64 -8.48
CA LEU A 9 0.70 8.39 -8.80
C LEU A 9 0.07 7.16 -8.13
N ILE A 10 -0.32 7.27 -6.84
CA ILE A 10 -1.00 6.19 -6.12
C ILE A 10 -2.33 5.83 -6.80
N LEU A 11 -3.14 6.84 -7.13
CA LEU A 11 -4.44 6.63 -7.78
C LEU A 11 -4.29 6.07 -9.20
N GLU A 12 -3.30 6.54 -9.94
CA GLU A 12 -2.94 5.99 -11.25
C GLU A 12 -2.54 4.52 -11.16
N TRP A 13 -1.75 4.14 -10.16
CA TRP A 13 -1.39 2.74 -9.94
C TRP A 13 -2.58 1.86 -9.54
N LEU A 14 -3.51 2.36 -8.72
CA LEU A 14 -4.72 1.60 -8.42
C LEU A 14 -5.54 1.32 -9.69
N LYS A 15 -5.75 2.35 -10.52
CA LYS A 15 -6.44 2.20 -11.80
C LYS A 15 -5.72 1.25 -12.74
N GLU A 16 -4.40 1.38 -12.87
CA GLU A 16 -3.59 0.49 -13.69
C GLU A 16 -3.67 -0.96 -13.20
N ALA A 17 -3.70 -1.18 -11.88
CA ALA A 17 -3.86 -2.50 -11.29
C ALA A 17 -5.23 -3.12 -11.62
N ASP A 18 -6.31 -2.32 -11.59
CA ASP A 18 -7.65 -2.75 -12.01
C ASP A 18 -7.66 -3.14 -13.50
N ASP A 19 -7.03 -2.34 -14.36
CA ASP A 19 -6.94 -2.59 -15.79
C ASP A 19 -6.14 -3.87 -16.10
N LEU A 20 -5.03 -4.12 -15.38
CA LEU A 20 -4.26 -5.35 -15.48
C LEU A 20 -5.08 -6.56 -15.03
N LEU A 21 -5.79 -6.44 -13.90
CA LEU A 21 -6.62 -7.51 -13.38
C LEU A 21 -7.77 -7.85 -14.34
N SER A 22 -8.39 -6.83 -14.95
CA SER A 22 -9.48 -7.02 -15.91
C SER A 22 -9.02 -7.85 -17.12
N LYS A 23 -7.82 -7.56 -17.64
CA LYS A 23 -7.12 -8.30 -18.71
C LYS A 23 -6.63 -9.69 -18.31
N GLY A 24 -6.69 -10.03 -17.02
CA GLY A 24 -6.25 -11.34 -16.51
C GLY A 24 -4.77 -11.40 -16.12
N ASP A 25 -4.06 -10.27 -16.11
CA ASP A 25 -2.68 -10.20 -15.61
C ASP A 25 -2.67 -10.08 -14.08
N ILE A 26 -2.89 -11.21 -13.42
CA ILE A 26 -2.98 -11.33 -11.96
C ILE A 26 -1.68 -10.90 -11.28
N THR A 27 -0.54 -11.30 -11.86
CA THR A 27 0.81 -11.07 -11.33
C THR A 27 1.14 -9.59 -11.30
N GLN A 28 0.99 -8.89 -12.43
CA GLN A 28 1.29 -7.46 -12.50
C GLN A 28 0.27 -6.62 -11.73
N ALA A 29 -1.01 -7.01 -11.75
CA ALA A 29 -2.02 -6.34 -10.94
C ALA A 29 -1.67 -6.40 -9.44
N SER A 30 -1.29 -7.58 -8.94
CA SER A 30 -0.92 -7.79 -7.53
C SER A 30 0.25 -6.91 -7.10
N GLU A 31 1.28 -6.82 -7.93
CA GLU A 31 2.43 -5.95 -7.68
C GLU A 31 2.06 -4.46 -7.70
N LYS A 32 1.18 -4.07 -8.61
CA LYS A 32 0.74 -2.68 -8.73
C LYS A 32 -0.10 -2.24 -7.53
N TYR A 33 -1.04 -3.08 -7.06
CA TYR A 33 -1.76 -2.83 -5.81
C TYR A 33 -0.81 -2.70 -4.61
N TYR A 34 0.22 -3.55 -4.53
CA TYR A 34 1.24 -3.47 -3.49
C TYR A 34 1.98 -2.13 -3.52
N LYS A 35 2.44 -1.68 -4.70
CA LYS A 35 3.15 -0.39 -4.86
C LYS A 35 2.29 0.79 -4.43
N ALA A 36 1.01 0.80 -4.82
CA ALA A 36 0.06 1.82 -4.39
C ALA A 36 -0.05 1.86 -2.86
N ALA A 37 -0.18 0.70 -2.21
CA ALA A 37 -0.25 0.60 -0.76
C ALA A 37 1.05 1.01 -0.04
N GLU A 38 2.19 0.55 -0.55
CA GLU A 38 3.50 0.90 -0.01
C GLU A 38 3.70 2.42 -0.04
N GLU A 39 3.48 3.05 -1.20
CA GLU A 39 3.71 4.49 -1.35
C GLU A 39 2.72 5.32 -0.53
N SER A 40 1.50 4.82 -0.33
CA SER A 40 0.51 5.43 0.56
C SER A 40 0.96 5.44 2.02
N ILE A 41 1.54 4.34 2.51
CA ILE A 41 2.10 4.29 3.87
C ILE A 41 3.27 5.25 4.01
N LYS A 42 4.18 5.29 3.01
CA LYS A 42 5.31 6.24 3.03
C LYS A 42 4.84 7.68 3.03
N LEU A 43 3.82 8.01 2.25
CA LEU A 43 3.22 9.34 2.21
C LEU A 43 2.60 9.70 3.56
N LEU A 44 1.78 8.82 4.14
CA LEU A 44 1.16 9.04 5.45
C LEU A 44 2.19 9.20 6.58
N VAL A 45 3.30 8.46 6.55
CA VAL A 45 4.40 8.65 7.51
C VAL A 45 4.96 10.06 7.43
N LYS A 46 5.11 10.62 6.22
CA LYS A 46 5.62 11.99 6.01
C LYS A 46 4.61 13.03 6.47
N ILE A 47 3.35 12.93 6.03
CA ILE A 47 2.29 13.89 6.38
C ILE A 47 2.08 13.93 7.90
N LEU A 48 2.06 12.77 8.54
CA LEU A 48 1.86 12.66 9.99
C LEU A 48 3.15 12.90 10.80
N ASP A 49 4.27 13.24 10.15
CA ASP A 49 5.58 13.43 10.78
C ASP A 49 5.93 12.32 11.80
N ILE A 50 5.84 11.06 11.37
CA ILE A 50 6.18 9.91 12.24
C ILE A 50 7.70 9.75 12.29
N LYS A 51 8.35 10.61 13.08
CA LYS A 51 9.82 10.71 13.23
C LYS A 51 10.49 9.37 13.49
N GLU A 52 9.88 8.51 14.30
CA GLU A 52 10.41 7.18 14.59
C GLU A 52 10.64 6.33 13.33
N ILE A 53 9.69 6.35 12.39
CA ILE A 53 9.84 5.62 11.12
C ILE A 53 10.86 6.30 10.23
N MET A 54 10.81 7.62 10.12
CA MET A 54 11.75 8.38 9.30
C MET A 54 13.21 8.17 9.76
N GLU A 55 13.46 8.07 11.06
CA GLU A 55 14.78 7.76 11.62
C GLU A 55 15.22 6.33 11.28
N LYS A 56 14.32 5.35 11.40
CA LYS A 56 14.61 3.95 11.02
C LYS A 56 14.95 3.81 9.56
N VAL A 57 14.17 4.43 8.67
CA VAL A 57 14.42 4.44 7.23
C VAL A 57 15.75 5.13 6.93
N ARG A 58 16.07 6.25 7.59
CA ARG A 58 17.35 6.94 7.43
C ARG A 58 18.54 6.04 7.79
N ARG A 59 18.44 5.29 8.89
CA ARG A 59 19.50 4.37 9.33
C ARG A 59 19.65 3.15 8.41
N ARG A 60 18.53 2.57 7.98
CA ARG A 60 18.51 1.36 7.14
C ARG A 60 18.72 1.65 5.66
N LYS A 61 18.52 2.90 5.23
CA LYS A 61 18.50 3.36 3.82
C LYS A 61 17.47 2.63 2.95
N THR A 62 16.46 2.01 3.55
CA THR A 62 15.43 1.25 2.84
C THR A 62 14.11 1.23 3.62
N TRP A 63 13.03 0.94 2.91
CA TRP A 63 11.70 0.67 3.44
C TRP A 63 11.44 -0.83 3.44
N GLU A 64 12.14 -1.57 4.30
CA GLU A 64 11.87 -2.99 4.49
C GLU A 64 10.43 -3.24 4.94
N SER A 65 9.88 -4.41 4.59
CA SER A 65 8.53 -4.82 4.97
C SER A 65 8.28 -4.69 6.47
N SER A 66 9.28 -5.02 7.31
CA SER A 66 9.21 -4.87 8.77
C SER A 66 8.99 -3.42 9.23
N ILE A 67 9.59 -2.46 8.53
CA ILE A 67 9.44 -1.02 8.77
C ILE A 67 8.04 -0.58 8.34
N LEU A 68 7.57 -1.02 7.17
CA LEU A 68 6.23 -0.69 6.66
C LEU A 68 5.12 -1.27 7.55
N PHE A 69 5.27 -2.50 8.05
CA PHE A 69 4.38 -3.08 9.06
C PHE A 69 4.38 -2.30 10.37
N LYS A 70 5.53 -1.73 10.76
CA LYS A 70 5.59 -0.84 11.93
C LYS A 70 4.92 0.50 11.64
N ALA A 71 5.15 1.08 10.47
CA ALA A 71 4.55 2.32 10.03
C ALA A 71 3.02 2.24 10.01
N ALA A 72 2.45 1.19 9.40
CA ALA A 72 1.00 0.95 9.38
C ALA A 72 0.38 0.96 10.79
N ARG A 73 1.04 0.31 11.76
CA ARG A 73 0.59 0.28 13.16
C ARG A 73 0.67 1.65 13.84
N LEU A 74 1.70 2.43 13.58
CA LEU A 74 1.86 3.77 14.15
C LEU A 74 0.88 4.77 13.53
N ILE A 75 0.67 4.71 12.22
CA ILE A 75 -0.36 5.49 11.52
C ILE A 75 -1.72 5.20 12.15
N ALA A 76 -2.10 3.91 12.25
CA ALA A 76 -3.38 3.51 12.83
C ALA A 76 -3.59 4.06 14.24
N ARG A 77 -2.58 3.96 15.13
CA ARG A 77 -2.65 4.50 16.49
C ARG A 77 -2.78 6.02 16.51
N LYS A 78 -2.03 6.73 15.66
CA LYS A 78 -2.01 8.20 15.63
C LYS A 78 -3.30 8.80 15.06
N THR A 79 -3.97 8.07 14.18
CA THR A 79 -5.15 8.53 13.44
C THR A 79 -6.45 7.89 13.91
N ASN A 80 -6.39 6.90 14.81
CA ASN A 80 -7.48 6.01 15.19
C ASN A 80 -8.11 5.24 14.02
N LYS A 81 -7.33 5.02 12.95
CA LYS A 81 -7.73 4.35 11.69
C LYS A 81 -7.05 2.99 11.54
N TYR A 82 -7.62 1.97 12.17
CA TYR A 82 -7.06 0.62 12.23
C TYR A 82 -7.14 -0.17 10.92
N GLU A 83 -8.00 0.24 10.00
CA GLU A 83 -8.14 -0.21 8.62
C GLU A 83 -6.82 -0.16 7.85
N VAL A 84 -5.94 0.81 8.13
CA VAL A 84 -4.58 0.91 7.55
C VAL A 84 -3.81 -0.41 7.71
N ILE A 85 -3.98 -1.10 8.85
CA ILE A 85 -3.31 -2.38 9.12
C ILE A 85 -3.87 -3.49 8.22
N ARG A 86 -5.19 -3.52 8.02
CA ARG A 86 -5.86 -4.51 7.16
C ARG A 86 -5.48 -4.31 5.70
N ILE A 87 -5.49 -3.07 5.24
CA ILE A 87 -5.04 -2.65 3.90
C ILE A 87 -3.61 -3.13 3.65
N TRP A 88 -2.69 -2.79 4.55
CA TRP A 88 -1.29 -3.18 4.40
C TRP A 88 -1.09 -4.70 4.37
N ARG A 89 -1.82 -5.45 5.21
CA ARG A 89 -1.79 -6.92 5.20
C ARG A 89 -2.30 -7.50 3.89
N ALA A 90 -3.37 -6.94 3.33
CA ALA A 90 -3.89 -7.35 2.03
C ALA A 90 -2.87 -7.11 0.92
N ALA A 91 -2.27 -5.91 0.88
CA ALA A 91 -1.22 -5.56 -0.08
C ALA A 91 0.02 -6.47 0.03
N TRP A 92 0.48 -6.73 1.25
CA TRP A 92 1.60 -7.65 1.49
C TRP A 92 1.29 -9.07 1.01
N TYR A 93 0.07 -9.56 1.27
CA TYR A 93 -0.36 -10.87 0.80
C TYR A 93 -0.41 -10.94 -0.74
N LEU A 94 -0.90 -9.88 -1.41
CA LEU A 94 -0.86 -9.75 -2.87
C LEU A 94 0.58 -9.77 -3.40
N HIS A 95 1.50 -9.06 -2.76
CA HIS A 95 2.90 -9.05 -3.17
C HIS A 95 3.54 -10.44 -3.08
N ILE A 96 3.36 -11.14 -1.97
CA ILE A 96 3.96 -12.47 -1.78
C ILE A 96 3.28 -13.51 -2.66
N LEU A 97 1.96 -13.71 -2.52
CA LEU A 97 1.30 -14.81 -3.22
C LEU A 97 0.90 -14.49 -4.66
N GLY A 98 0.71 -13.21 -4.99
CA GLY A 98 0.34 -12.77 -6.32
C GLY A 98 1.53 -12.50 -7.22
N PHE A 99 2.52 -11.75 -6.74
CA PHE A 99 3.68 -11.39 -7.56
C PHE A 99 4.82 -12.42 -7.46
N HIS A 100 5.29 -12.73 -6.24
CA HIS A 100 6.44 -13.63 -6.08
C HIS A 100 6.11 -15.10 -6.29
N GLU A 101 5.01 -15.59 -5.72
CA GLU A 101 4.67 -17.02 -5.79
C GLU A 101 3.69 -17.38 -6.91
N MET A 102 2.93 -16.42 -7.44
CA MET A 102 1.92 -16.64 -8.48
C MET A 102 0.88 -17.73 -8.14
N LYS A 103 0.53 -17.86 -6.86
CA LYS A 103 -0.37 -18.89 -6.31
C LYS A 103 -1.78 -18.41 -5.99
N ILE A 104 -2.08 -17.14 -6.28
CA ILE A 104 -3.37 -16.53 -5.98
C ILE A 104 -4.30 -16.57 -7.20
N LYS A 105 -5.60 -16.84 -6.96
CA LYS A 105 -6.62 -16.79 -8.01
C LYS A 105 -7.12 -15.38 -8.23
N LYS A 106 -7.59 -15.09 -9.45
CA LYS A 106 -8.12 -13.77 -9.86
C LYS A 106 -9.20 -13.25 -8.92
N GLU A 107 -10.11 -14.13 -8.50
CA GLU A 107 -11.22 -13.80 -7.59
C GLU A 107 -10.70 -13.32 -6.25
N ARG A 108 -9.67 -13.98 -5.72
CA ARG A 108 -9.06 -13.60 -4.44
C ARG A 108 -8.28 -12.28 -4.56
N VAL A 109 -7.63 -12.02 -5.70
CA VAL A 109 -7.03 -10.71 -5.95
C VAL A 109 -8.08 -9.61 -5.99
N LYS A 110 -9.22 -9.87 -6.65
CA LYS A 110 -10.34 -8.93 -6.69
C LYS A 110 -10.91 -8.65 -5.30
N GLU A 111 -11.04 -9.65 -4.43
CA GLU A 111 -11.48 -9.43 -3.04
C GLU A 111 -10.50 -8.55 -2.25
N LEU A 112 -9.20 -8.82 -2.40
CA LEU A 112 -8.16 -8.09 -1.68
C LEU A 112 -7.97 -6.68 -2.24
N SER A 113 -8.18 -6.46 -3.55
CA SER A 113 -8.08 -5.13 -4.16
C SER A 113 -9.12 -4.17 -3.60
N LEU A 114 -10.32 -4.66 -3.25
CA LEU A 114 -11.34 -3.84 -2.57
C LEU A 114 -10.83 -3.27 -1.25
N LEU A 115 -10.02 -4.03 -0.50
CA LEU A 115 -9.37 -3.52 0.71
C LEU A 115 -8.29 -2.51 0.35
N VAL A 116 -7.45 -2.78 -0.65
CA VAL A 116 -6.39 -1.85 -1.07
C VAL A 116 -6.97 -0.51 -1.52
N HIS A 117 -8.11 -0.50 -2.22
CA HIS A 117 -8.82 0.72 -2.62
C HIS A 117 -9.31 1.59 -1.46
N GLU A 118 -9.44 1.05 -0.24
CA GLU A 118 -9.75 1.88 0.94
C GLU A 118 -8.67 2.93 1.25
N ILE A 119 -7.49 2.81 0.66
CA ILE A 119 -6.44 3.84 0.68
C ILE A 119 -6.94 5.19 0.17
N GLU A 120 -7.80 5.20 -0.86
CA GLU A 120 -8.30 6.44 -1.42
C GLU A 120 -9.02 7.27 -0.35
N LYS A 121 -9.88 6.60 0.43
CA LYS A 121 -10.58 7.21 1.57
C LYS A 121 -9.59 7.68 2.61
N LEU A 122 -8.57 6.88 2.93
CA LEU A 122 -7.55 7.27 3.91
C LEU A 122 -6.82 8.55 3.50
N LEU A 123 -6.44 8.65 2.23
CA LEU A 123 -5.71 9.79 1.70
C LEU A 123 -6.57 11.05 1.63
N GLN A 124 -7.89 10.96 1.41
CA GLN A 124 -8.77 12.15 1.39
C GLN A 124 -8.79 12.96 2.70
N PHE A 125 -8.45 12.35 3.83
CA PHE A 125 -8.49 13.01 5.16
C PHE A 125 -7.20 13.74 5.55
N TYR A 126 -6.14 13.58 4.76
CA TYR A 126 -4.81 14.14 5.03
C TYR A 126 -4.34 14.88 3.79
#